data_AF-A0A932X7N5-F1
#
_entry.id   AF-A0A932X7N5-F1
#
_cell.length_a   1.000
_cell.length_b   1.000
_cell.length_c   1.000
_cell.angle_alpha   90.00
_cell.angle_beta   90.00
_cell.angle_gamma   90.00
#
_symmetry.space_group_name_H-M   'P 1'
#
loop_
_entity.id
_entity.type
_entity.pdbx_description
1 polymer ?
#
loop_
_entity_poly.entity_id
_entity_poly.type
_entity_poly.pdbx_seq_one_letter_code
_entity_poly.pdbx_strand_id
1 'polypeptide(L)'
;MTHATIQSVGSIVTLEAIPVMGKATVGVKNSEKTFNDVESNLDTMRGRKFYGLLYGEPDKGEYFACIKLEPRDDPRSRRKIRSWYPDVSCIGKGFGLLFDAYPHDSNRPTIEFYRSERDVYIFLPIKET
;
A
#
# COMPACT_ATOMS: atom_id res chain seq x y z
N MET A 1 2.36 -21.70 -11.80
CA MET A 1 2.84 -20.35 -11.45
C MET A 1 2.13 -19.37 -12.36
N THR A 2 1.12 -18.67 -11.84
CA THR A 2 0.35 -17.69 -12.61
C THR A 2 1.14 -16.38 -12.59
N HIS A 3 1.63 -15.94 -13.74
CA HIS A 3 2.39 -14.69 -13.84
C HIS A 3 1.43 -13.51 -13.74
N ALA A 4 1.64 -12.62 -12.78
CA ALA A 4 0.92 -11.35 -12.73
C ALA A 4 1.14 -10.59 -14.04
N THR A 5 0.06 -10.21 -14.71
CA THR A 5 0.09 -9.51 -16.01
C THR A 5 -0.28 -8.05 -15.78
N ILE A 6 0.59 -7.13 -16.22
CA ILE A 6 0.34 -5.68 -16.13
C ILE A 6 -0.60 -5.30 -17.28
N GLN A 7 -1.78 -4.77 -16.97
CA GLN A 7 -2.89 -4.69 -17.94
C GLN A 7 -2.97 -3.41 -18.79
N SER A 8 -2.24 -2.31 -18.50
CA SER A 8 -2.17 -1.12 -19.38
C SER A 8 -1.18 -0.06 -18.87
N VAL A 9 -0.90 0.95 -19.71
CA VAL A 9 -0.20 2.18 -19.32
C VAL A 9 -1.19 3.08 -18.56
N GLY A 10 -0.81 3.51 -17.35
CA GLY A 10 -1.73 4.12 -16.37
C GLY A 10 -2.38 5.42 -16.81
N SER A 11 -3.58 5.70 -16.27
CA SER A 11 -4.27 6.99 -16.39
C SER A 11 -3.91 7.92 -15.22
N ILE A 12 -3.84 9.23 -15.47
CA ILE A 12 -3.65 10.23 -14.42
C ILE A 12 -4.98 10.43 -13.68
N VAL A 13 -4.95 10.35 -12.36
CA VAL A 13 -6.11 10.54 -11.48
C VAL A 13 -5.74 11.44 -10.29
N THR A 14 -6.70 12.22 -9.82
CA THR A 14 -6.59 12.96 -8.55
C THR A 14 -7.23 12.14 -7.45
N LEU A 15 -6.52 11.97 -6.32
CA LEU A 15 -7.03 11.30 -5.13
C LEU A 15 -7.29 12.33 -4.04
N GLU A 16 -8.48 12.27 -3.43
CA GLU A 16 -8.81 13.00 -2.21
C GLU A 16 -7.93 12.54 -1.03
N ALA A 17 -7.78 13.39 -0.02
CA ALA A 17 -7.10 13.01 1.21
C ALA A 17 -7.88 11.91 1.95
N ILE A 18 -7.22 10.78 2.23
CA ILE A 18 -7.83 9.64 2.92
C ILE A 18 -7.22 9.53 4.32
N PRO A 19 -7.99 9.72 5.41
CA PRO A 19 -7.49 9.47 6.74
C PRO A 19 -7.25 7.97 6.94
N VAL A 20 -6.06 7.63 7.43
CA VAL A 20 -5.64 6.25 7.67
C VAL A 20 -5.12 6.08 9.09
N MET A 21 -5.22 4.86 9.60
CA MET A 21 -4.41 4.39 10.72
C MET A 21 -3.50 3.27 10.25
N GLY A 22 -2.34 3.11 10.88
CA GLY A 22 -1.36 2.15 10.38
C GLY A 22 -0.11 2.06 11.23
N LYS A 23 0.86 1.31 10.72
CA LYS A 23 2.15 1.08 11.37
C LYS A 23 3.28 1.30 10.38
N ALA A 24 4.34 1.97 10.85
CA ALA A 24 5.56 2.21 10.09
C ALA A 24 6.56 1.05 10.25
N THR A 25 7.36 0.84 9.21
CA THR A 25 8.53 -0.05 9.16
C THR A 25 9.55 0.48 8.15
N VAL A 26 10.73 -0.12 8.10
CA VAL A 26 11.74 0.19 7.08
C VAL A 26 11.55 -0.74 5.89
N GLY A 27 11.35 -0.16 4.71
CA GLY A 27 11.34 -0.84 3.42
C GLY A 27 10.17 -1.81 3.19
N VAL A 28 9.89 -2.09 1.92
CA VAL A 28 8.79 -2.96 1.46
C VAL A 28 9.00 -4.42 1.86
N LYS A 29 10.25 -4.85 2.10
CA LYS A 29 10.56 -6.21 2.56
C LYS A 29 9.87 -6.57 3.88
N ASN A 30 9.59 -5.56 4.72
CA ASN A 30 8.93 -5.76 6.00
C ASN A 30 7.41 -5.50 5.94
N SER A 31 6.84 -5.27 4.74
CA SER A 31 5.42 -4.96 4.54
C SER A 31 4.51 -6.05 5.09
N GLU A 32 4.75 -7.32 4.73
CA GLU A 32 3.95 -8.47 5.16
C GLU A 32 3.83 -8.53 6.69
N LYS A 33 4.97 -8.49 7.40
CA LYS A 33 4.98 -8.49 8.86
C LYS A 33 4.21 -7.29 9.44
N THR A 34 4.31 -6.13 8.79
CA THR A 34 3.69 -4.89 9.27
C THR A 34 2.19 -4.88 9.05
N PHE A 35 1.71 -5.41 7.91
CA PHE A 35 0.28 -5.65 7.68
C PHE A 35 -0.30 -6.67 8.64
N ASN A 36 0.39 -7.80 8.86
CA ASN A 36 -0.03 -8.79 9.85
C ASN A 36 -0.21 -8.16 11.24
N ASP A 37 0.68 -7.24 11.62
CA ASP A 37 0.54 -6.49 12.88
C ASP A 37 -0.74 -5.63 12.86
N VAL A 38 -1.00 -4.86 11.79
CA VAL A 38 -2.22 -4.01 11.66
C VAL A 38 -3.50 -4.84 11.67
N GLU A 39 -3.58 -5.88 10.84
CA GLU A 39 -4.74 -6.76 10.69
C GLU A 39 -5.11 -7.43 12.00
N SER A 40 -4.12 -7.85 12.78
CA SER A 40 -4.32 -8.52 14.07
C SER A 40 -5.05 -7.67 15.12
N ASN A 41 -5.12 -6.34 14.90
CA ASN A 41 -5.82 -5.39 15.76
C ASN A 41 -7.27 -5.13 15.32
N LEU A 42 -7.74 -5.72 14.22
CA LEU A 42 -9.08 -5.50 13.70
C LEU A 42 -10.05 -6.61 14.12
N ASP A 43 -11.26 -6.21 14.52
CA ASP A 43 -12.34 -7.17 14.79
C ASP A 43 -12.78 -7.91 13.50
N THR A 44 -12.62 -7.26 12.33
CA THR A 44 -12.84 -7.88 11.02
C THR A 44 -12.10 -7.13 9.92
N MET A 45 -11.57 -7.89 8.94
CA MET A 45 -11.00 -7.34 7.71
C MET A 45 -12.07 -7.05 6.64
N ARG A 46 -13.30 -7.57 6.81
CA ARG A 46 -14.36 -7.41 5.80
C ARG A 46 -14.75 -5.94 5.65
N GLY A 47 -14.72 -5.46 4.40
CA GLY A 47 -15.07 -4.08 4.05
C GLY A 47 -13.99 -3.04 4.40
N ARG A 48 -12.82 -3.47 4.90
CA ARG A 48 -11.70 -2.57 5.16
C ARG A 48 -10.94 -2.30 3.85
N LYS A 49 -10.39 -1.08 3.72
CA LYS A 49 -9.50 -0.70 2.63
C LYS A 49 -8.08 -0.61 3.15
N PHE A 50 -7.16 -1.34 2.54
CA PHE A 50 -5.75 -1.42 2.93
C PHE A 50 -4.88 -0.66 1.94
N TYR A 51 -3.87 0.01 2.48
CA TYR A 51 -2.94 0.85 1.73
C TYR A 51 -1.51 0.57 2.17
N GLY A 52 -0.60 0.35 1.23
CA GLY A 52 0.84 0.45 1.46
C GLY A 52 1.31 1.84 1.03
N LEU A 53 2.07 2.54 1.87
CA LEU A 53 2.67 3.82 1.51
C LEU A 53 4.18 3.69 1.61
N LEU A 54 4.92 4.10 0.59
CA LEU A 54 6.37 4.12 0.61
C LEU A 54 6.90 5.53 0.35
N TYR A 55 7.71 6.03 1.27
CA TYR A 55 8.50 7.23 1.10
C TYR A 55 9.96 6.86 0.85
N GLY A 56 10.48 7.23 -0.32
CA GLY A 56 11.87 6.95 -0.70
C GLY A 56 12.05 5.59 -1.38
N GLU A 57 13.24 5.01 -1.23
CA GLU A 57 13.64 3.77 -1.93
C GLU A 57 12.98 2.52 -1.34
N PRO A 58 12.63 1.49 -2.14
CA PRO A 58 11.95 0.28 -1.67
C PRO A 58 12.62 -0.43 -0.48
N ASP A 59 13.95 -0.50 -0.43
CA ASP A 59 14.66 -1.27 0.60
C ASP A 59 14.96 -0.48 1.88
N LYS A 60 14.99 0.85 1.80
CA LYS A 60 15.47 1.74 2.88
C LYS A 60 14.47 2.81 3.30
N GLY A 61 13.47 3.05 2.47
CA GLY A 61 12.44 4.05 2.67
C GLY A 61 11.54 3.73 3.86
N GLU A 62 10.76 4.72 4.26
CA GLU A 62 9.75 4.53 5.28
C GLU A 62 8.50 3.91 4.65
N TYR A 63 8.14 2.72 5.11
CA TYR A 63 6.95 2.01 4.65
C TYR A 63 5.87 2.05 5.72
N PHE A 64 4.64 2.36 5.32
CA PHE A 64 3.47 2.30 6.18
C PHE A 64 2.48 1.27 5.67
N ALA A 65 2.13 0.30 6.52
CA ALA A 65 0.95 -0.53 6.32
C ALA A 65 -0.24 0.19 6.96
N CYS A 66 -1.21 0.57 6.13
CA CYS A 66 -2.31 1.45 6.49
C CYS A 66 -3.66 0.81 6.19
N ILE A 67 -4.66 1.25 6.93
CA ILE A 67 -6.07 1.02 6.63
C ILE A 67 -6.82 2.34 6.70
N LYS A 68 -7.83 2.48 5.83
CA LYS A 68 -8.77 3.61 5.95
C LYS A 68 -9.39 3.61 7.34
N LEU A 69 -9.33 4.78 7.99
CA LEU A 69 -9.93 5.01 9.28
C LEU A 69 -11.45 5.07 9.12
N GLU A 70 -12.16 4.29 9.94
CA GLU A 70 -13.63 4.27 10.02
C GLU A 70 -14.08 4.73 11.43
N PRO A 71 -15.30 5.26 11.60
CA PRO A 71 -15.74 5.80 12.90
C PRO A 71 -15.70 4.83 14.08
N ARG A 72 -15.72 3.52 13.80
CA ARG A 72 -15.64 2.44 14.81
C ARG A 72 -14.23 2.17 15.31
N ASP A 73 -13.22 2.72 14.66
CA ASP A 73 -11.84 2.44 14.98
C ASP A 73 -11.34 3.32 16.13
N ASP A 74 -10.65 2.70 17.09
CA ASP A 74 -9.82 3.41 18.04
C ASP A 74 -8.33 3.12 17.73
N PRO A 75 -7.59 4.09 17.15
CA PRO A 75 -6.18 3.92 16.79
C PRO A 75 -5.26 3.70 18.01
N ARG A 76 -5.79 3.76 19.24
CA ARG A 76 -5.05 3.52 20.49
C ARG A 76 -5.22 2.10 21.02
N SER A 77 -6.20 1.35 20.53
CA SER A 77 -6.53 0.01 21.04
C SER A 77 -5.64 -1.08 20.41
N ARG A 78 -5.10 -1.99 21.24
CA ARG A 78 -4.24 -3.11 20.79
C ARG A 78 -4.94 -4.47 20.98
N ARG A 79 -4.99 -5.30 19.94
CA ARG A 79 -5.43 -6.71 19.95
C ARG A 79 -4.53 -7.56 19.02
N LYS A 80 -4.49 -8.88 19.25
CA LYS A 80 -3.60 -9.82 18.55
C LYS A 80 -4.39 -11.06 18.11
N ILE A 81 -4.25 -11.51 16.85
CA ILE A 81 -3.96 -12.90 16.39
C ILE A 81 -4.02 -13.03 14.85
N ARG A 82 -2.98 -13.72 14.32
CA ARG A 82 -2.71 -14.48 13.05
C ARG A 82 -3.03 -13.96 11.63
N SER A 83 -2.22 -14.49 10.70
CA SER A 83 -1.60 -13.88 9.51
C SER A 83 -2.07 -14.51 8.18
N TRP A 84 -1.95 -13.76 7.07
CA TRP A 84 -1.90 -14.27 5.67
C TRP A 84 -1.37 -13.23 4.67
N TYR A 85 -0.74 -13.62 3.54
CA TYR A 85 -0.49 -12.75 2.37
C TYR A 85 -0.22 -13.55 1.07
N PRO A 86 -0.52 -13.00 -0.13
CA PRO A 86 -0.07 -13.53 -1.43
C PRO A 86 1.29 -12.97 -1.88
N ASP A 87 1.86 -13.53 -2.96
CA ASP A 87 3.13 -13.11 -3.59
C ASP A 87 3.03 -11.71 -4.24
N VAL A 88 3.71 -10.73 -3.65
CA VAL A 88 3.72 -9.30 -4.06
C VAL A 88 4.88 -8.91 -4.98
N SER A 89 5.68 -9.87 -5.46
CA SER A 89 6.91 -9.61 -6.23
C SER A 89 6.69 -8.84 -7.55
N CYS A 90 5.47 -8.81 -8.10
CA CYS A 90 5.15 -8.11 -9.34
C CYS A 90 4.94 -6.60 -9.17
N ILE A 91 4.68 -6.11 -7.96
CA ILE A 91 4.36 -4.70 -7.68
C ILE A 91 5.53 -3.78 -8.05
N GLY A 92 6.75 -4.15 -7.68
CA GLY A 92 7.95 -3.37 -7.99
C GLY A 92 8.17 -3.17 -9.50
N LYS A 93 7.86 -4.19 -10.31
CA LYS A 93 7.92 -4.08 -11.78
C LYS A 93 6.89 -3.07 -12.31
N GLY A 94 5.69 -3.06 -11.74
CA GLY A 94 4.66 -2.08 -12.09
C GLY A 94 5.09 -0.64 -11.81
N PHE A 95 5.69 -0.39 -10.64
CA PHE A 95 6.24 0.93 -10.33
C PHE A 95 7.36 1.34 -11.30
N GLY A 96 8.26 0.42 -11.65
CA GLY A 96 9.31 0.69 -12.64
C GLY A 96 8.78 1.25 -13.96
N LEU A 97 7.71 0.64 -14.50
CA LEU A 97 7.06 1.14 -15.71
C LEU A 97 6.43 2.54 -15.56
N LEU A 98 5.89 2.87 -14.37
CA LEU A 98 5.34 4.20 -14.11
C LEU A 98 6.45 5.25 -13.96
N PHE A 99 7.55 4.92 -13.29
CA PHE A 99 8.72 5.80 -13.14
C PHE A 99 9.34 6.16 -14.49
N ASP A 100 9.37 5.22 -15.43
CA ASP A 100 9.85 5.47 -16.80
C ASP A 100 8.90 6.36 -17.60
N ALA A 101 7.59 6.31 -17.31
CA ALA A 101 6.55 6.99 -18.07
C ALA A 101 6.23 8.41 -17.58
N TYR A 102 6.42 8.72 -16.29
CA TYR A 102 5.95 9.97 -15.68
C TYR A 102 6.96 10.62 -14.73
N PRO A 103 7.01 11.96 -14.65
CA PRO A 103 7.87 12.67 -13.71
C PRO A 103 7.38 12.52 -12.26
N HIS A 104 8.13 11.75 -11.48
CA HIS A 104 7.82 11.48 -10.07
C HIS A 104 8.01 12.69 -9.15
N ASP A 105 7.08 12.87 -8.21
CA ASP A 105 7.21 13.76 -7.05
C ASP A 105 7.68 12.98 -5.82
N SER A 106 8.97 13.09 -5.50
CA SER A 106 9.61 12.40 -4.38
C SER A 106 9.19 12.87 -2.99
N ASN A 107 8.45 13.97 -2.88
CA ASN A 107 7.97 14.47 -1.58
C ASN A 107 6.67 13.79 -1.15
N ARG A 108 6.07 12.98 -2.03
CA ARG A 108 4.81 12.26 -1.79
C ARG A 108 5.07 10.75 -1.86
N PRO A 109 4.27 9.93 -1.16
CA PRO A 109 4.48 8.50 -1.17
C PRO A 109 3.96 7.89 -2.47
N THR A 110 4.61 6.80 -2.90
CA THR A 110 3.94 5.83 -3.76
C THR A 110 2.91 5.06 -2.96
N ILE A 111 1.80 4.68 -3.60
CA ILE A 111 0.66 4.05 -2.93
C ILE A 111 0.37 2.69 -3.56
N GLU A 112 0.26 1.66 -2.73
CA GLU A 112 -0.33 0.36 -3.04
C GLU A 112 -1.75 0.34 -2.46
N PHE A 113 -2.77 0.12 -3.27
CA PHE A 113 -4.15 -0.02 -2.81
C PHE A 113 -4.65 -1.44 -3.08
N TYR A 114 -4.79 -2.23 -2.02
CA TYR A 114 -5.22 -3.61 -2.08
C TYR A 114 -6.75 -3.67 -2.15
N ARG A 115 -7.28 -3.74 -3.38
CA ARG A 115 -8.73 -3.78 -3.64
C ARG A 115 -9.31 -5.16 -3.32
N SER A 116 -8.55 -6.22 -3.57
CA SER A 116 -8.89 -7.60 -3.25
C SER A 116 -7.61 -8.40 -2.98
N GLU A 117 -7.75 -9.68 -2.62
CA GLU A 117 -6.62 -10.61 -2.51
C GLU A 117 -5.84 -10.81 -3.82
N ARG A 118 -6.42 -10.42 -4.96
CA ARG A 118 -5.85 -10.63 -6.30
C ARG A 118 -5.59 -9.34 -7.07
N ASP A 119 -6.15 -8.23 -6.61
CA ASP A 119 -6.09 -6.94 -7.31
C ASP A 119 -5.42 -5.89 -6.42
N VAL A 120 -4.30 -5.34 -6.89
CA VAL A 120 -3.65 -4.18 -6.31
C VAL A 120 -3.56 -3.07 -7.35
N TYR A 121 -3.96 -1.87 -6.97
CA TYR A 121 -3.70 -0.66 -7.75
C TYR A 121 -2.45 0.00 -7.20
N ILE A 122 -1.58 0.48 -8.09
CA ILE A 122 -0.40 1.26 -7.71
C ILE A 122 -0.53 2.69 -8.21
N PHE A 123 -0.10 3.64 -7.40
CA PHE A 123 -0.11 5.06 -7.75
C PHE A 123 1.28 5.66 -7.54
N LEU A 124 1.81 6.24 -8.61
CA LEU A 124 3.03 7.05 -8.59
C LEU A 124 2.60 8.52 -8.43
N PRO A 125 3.04 9.24 -7.40
CA PRO A 125 2.79 10.67 -7.32
C PRO A 125 3.59 11.38 -8.41
N ILE A 126 2.91 12.21 -9.18
CA ILE A 126 3.52 13.00 -10.25
C ILE A 126 3.56 14.46 -9.84
N LYS A 127 4.54 15.21 -10.37
CA LYS A 127 4.57 16.66 -10.19
C LYS A 127 3.40 17.29 -10.93
N GLU A 128 2.71 18.25 -10.31
CA GLU A 128 1.76 19.09 -11.01
C GLU A 128 2.51 19.86 -12.13
N THR A 129 2.00 19.78 -13.35
CA THR A 129 2.49 20.55 -14.52
C THR A 129 2.00 21.97 -14.50
#